data_AF-A0A7J4V2F7-F1
#
_entry.id   AF-A0A7J4V2F7-F1
#
_cell.length_a   1.000
_cell.length_b   1.000
_cell.length_c   1.000
_cell.angle_alpha   90.00
_cell.angle_beta   90.00
_cell.angle_gamma   90.00
#
_symmetry.space_group_name_H-M   'P 1'
#
loop_
_entity.id
_entity.type
_entity.pdbx_description
1 polymer ?
#
loop_
_entity_poly.entity_id
_entity_poly.type
_entity_poly.pdbx_seq_one_letter_code
_entity_poly.pdbx_strand_id
1 'polypeptide(L)'
;MASKGVTKTGETYCMSCGAALDAGTERCESCYSHIDSEVKAFQCPRCDKILELGTPQCPKCSMKFKVKTVRPSDVSEDERILEKLIDWGRT
;
A
#
# COMPACT_ATOMS: atom_id res chain seq x y z
N MET A 1 8.57 15.95 7.80
CA MET A 1 8.84 15.00 6.69
C MET A 1 7.67 14.05 6.64
N ALA A 2 7.11 13.82 5.46
CA ALA A 2 5.91 13.02 5.25
C ALA A 2 6.19 11.93 4.21
N SER A 3 5.41 10.85 4.24
CA SER A 3 5.45 9.80 3.21
C SER A 3 4.34 10.02 2.19
N LYS A 4 4.58 9.71 0.92
CA LYS A 4 3.51 9.59 -0.07
C LYS A 4 3.00 8.16 -0.10
N GLY A 5 1.68 8.03 -0.01
CA GLY A 5 0.95 6.79 -0.15
C GLY A 5 0.58 6.56 -1.61
N VAL A 6 1.06 5.49 -2.22
CA VAL A 6 0.73 5.09 -3.60
C VAL A 6 -0.29 3.96 -3.57
N THR A 7 -1.41 4.13 -4.24
CA THR A 7 -2.45 3.10 -4.37
C THR A 7 -2.12 2.12 -5.49
N LYS A 8 -2.85 0.99 -5.54
CA LYS A 8 -2.70 0.00 -6.63
C LYS A 8 -3.02 0.56 -8.02
N THR A 9 -3.86 1.60 -8.09
CA THR A 9 -4.26 2.31 -9.31
C THR A 9 -3.26 3.38 -9.74
N GLY A 10 -2.18 3.60 -8.95
CA GLY A 10 -1.15 4.60 -9.25
C GLY A 10 -1.46 6.00 -8.72
N GLU A 11 -2.60 6.18 -8.04
CA GLU A 11 -2.94 7.46 -7.40
C GLU A 11 -2.07 7.67 -6.16
N THR A 12 -1.46 8.85 -6.07
CA THR A 12 -0.59 9.23 -4.95
C THR A 12 -1.29 10.17 -3.99
N TYR A 13 -1.04 10.00 -2.70
CA TYR A 13 -1.67 10.79 -1.64
C TYR A 13 -0.65 11.16 -0.57
N CYS A 14 -0.83 12.31 0.06
CA CYS A 14 -0.01 12.71 1.20
C CYS A 14 -0.48 12.00 2.48
N MET A 15 0.41 11.30 3.19
CA MET A 15 0.03 10.68 4.47
C MET A 15 -0.18 11.68 5.62
N SER A 16 0.36 12.90 5.53
CA SER A 16 0.18 13.90 6.58
C SER A 16 -1.17 14.60 6.53
N CYS A 17 -1.70 14.88 5.34
CA CYS A 17 -2.97 15.60 5.19
C CYS A 17 -4.07 14.80 4.48
N GLY A 18 -3.73 13.73 3.77
CA GLY A 18 -4.67 12.92 2.99
C GLY A 18 -5.04 13.52 1.63
N ALA A 19 -4.43 14.65 1.22
CA ALA A 19 -4.67 15.23 -0.10
C ALA A 19 -4.09 14.36 -1.21
N ALA A 20 -4.77 14.33 -2.35
CA ALA A 20 -4.23 13.75 -3.58
C ALA A 20 -3.01 14.56 -4.04
N LEU A 21 -2.00 13.85 -4.52
CA LEU A 21 -0.76 14.38 -5.06
C LEU A 21 -0.55 13.82 -6.46
N ASP A 22 0.24 14.51 -7.26
CA ASP A 22 0.78 13.96 -8.49
C ASP A 22 1.98 13.04 -8.22
N ALA A 23 2.15 12.01 -9.05
CA ALA A 23 3.12 10.93 -8.82
C ALA A 23 4.57 11.42 -8.70
N GLY A 24 4.89 12.55 -9.34
CA GLY A 24 6.21 13.17 -9.37
C GLY A 24 6.41 14.33 -8.38
N THR A 25 5.43 14.63 -7.51
CA THR A 25 5.54 15.81 -6.63
C THR A 25 6.33 15.50 -5.36
N GLU A 26 7.38 16.28 -5.11
CA GLU A 26 8.26 16.16 -3.93
C GLU A 26 7.71 16.92 -2.71
N ARG A 27 6.68 17.74 -2.92
CA ARG A 27 6.08 18.57 -1.88
C ARG A 27 4.56 18.61 -2.01
N CYS A 28 3.87 18.34 -0.91
CA CYS A 28 2.42 18.47 -0.89
C CYS A 28 1.99 19.94 -0.98
N GLU A 29 1.11 20.27 -1.92
CA GLU A 29 0.61 21.63 -2.14
C GLU A 29 -0.38 22.08 -1.04
N SER A 30 -1.04 21.11 -0.38
CA SER A 30 -2.03 21.39 0.68
C SER A 30 -1.42 21.55 2.06
N CYS A 31 -0.40 20.77 2.42
CA CYS A 31 0.23 20.83 3.75
C CYS A 31 1.70 21.27 3.72
N TYR A 32 2.23 21.59 2.54
CA TYR A 32 3.60 22.05 2.32
C TYR A 32 4.70 21.12 2.85
N SER A 33 4.34 19.89 3.20
CA SER A 33 5.26 18.89 3.74
C SER A 33 6.07 18.27 2.61
N HIS A 34 7.38 18.16 2.84
CA HIS A 34 8.29 17.43 1.96
C HIS A 34 8.03 15.93 2.05
N ILE A 35 7.92 15.32 0.88
CA ILE A 35 7.75 13.88 0.69
C ILE A 35 9.14 13.28 0.48
N ASP A 36 9.58 12.43 1.40
CA ASP A 36 10.92 11.80 1.33
C ASP A 36 10.85 10.29 1.08
N SER A 37 9.66 9.68 1.21
CA SER A 37 9.50 8.22 1.15
C SER A 37 8.18 7.81 0.51
N GLU A 38 8.22 6.69 -0.21
CA GLU A 38 7.07 6.03 -0.84
C GLU A 38 6.60 4.82 -0.05
N VAL A 39 5.32 4.80 0.27
CA VAL A 39 4.68 3.63 0.89
C VAL A 39 3.43 3.27 0.12
N LYS A 40 3.04 2.00 0.15
CA LYS A 40 1.76 1.58 -0.43
C LYS A 40 0.62 2.06 0.48
N ALA A 41 -0.41 2.64 -0.09
CA ALA A 41 -1.58 3.12 0.63
C ALA A 41 -2.88 2.68 -0.04
N PHE A 42 -3.99 2.81 0.67
CA PHE A 42 -5.33 2.54 0.15
C PHE A 42 -6.36 3.47 0.79
N GLN A 43 -7.45 3.72 0.08
CA GLN A 43 -8.56 4.54 0.55
C GLN A 43 -9.58 3.69 1.30
N CYS A 44 -10.01 4.15 2.48
CA CYS A 44 -11.07 3.49 3.23
C CYS A 44 -12.43 3.71 2.56
N PRO A 45 -13.21 2.66 2.23
CA PRO A 45 -14.49 2.79 1.52
C PRO A 45 -15.62 3.39 2.38
N ARG A 46 -15.37 3.66 3.67
CA ARG A 46 -16.38 4.19 4.60
C ARG A 46 -16.17 5.64 4.98
N CYS A 47 -14.93 6.11 4.97
CA CYS A 47 -14.59 7.46 5.43
C CYS A 47 -13.60 8.18 4.51
N ASP A 48 -13.29 7.55 3.36
CA ASP A 48 -12.40 8.05 2.31
C ASP A 48 -11.01 8.46 2.81
N LYS A 49 -10.64 7.99 4.01
CA LYS A 49 -9.34 8.27 4.59
C LYS A 49 -8.28 7.38 3.94
N ILE A 50 -7.17 7.98 3.55
CA ILE A 50 -5.99 7.28 3.07
C ILE A 50 -5.27 6.63 4.26
N LEU A 51 -4.96 5.34 4.11
CA LEU A 51 -4.28 4.52 5.11
C LEU A 51 -3.13 3.76 4.47
N GLU A 52 -2.08 3.51 5.24
CA GLU A 52 -0.97 2.66 4.81
C GLU A 52 -1.40 1.19 4.70
N LEU A 53 -0.87 0.54 3.67
CA LEU A 53 -1.13 -0.86 3.35
C LEU A 53 -0.45 -1.74 4.41
N GLY A 54 -1.27 -2.29 5.31
CA GLY A 54 -0.79 -2.99 6.51
C GLY A 54 -1.58 -2.63 7.77
N THR A 55 -2.30 -1.50 7.75
CA THR A 55 -3.15 -1.11 8.89
C THR A 55 -4.39 -2.01 8.98
N PRO A 56 -4.57 -2.79 10.06
CA PRO A 56 -5.71 -3.72 10.20
C PRO A 56 -7.03 -3.01 10.52
N GLN A 57 -6.99 -1.75 10.95
CA GLN A 57 -8.16 -0.99 11.38
C GLN A 57 -8.04 0.50 11.05
N CYS A 58 -9.08 1.10 10.48
CA CYS A 58 -9.10 2.55 10.28
C CYS A 58 -9.24 3.27 11.63
N PRO A 59 -8.34 4.22 11.99
CA PRO A 59 -8.42 4.98 13.23
C PRO A 59 -9.60 5.96 13.28
N LYS A 60 -10.23 6.28 12.14
CA LYS A 60 -11.32 7.27 12.06
C LYS A 60 -12.72 6.64 12.07
N CYS A 61 -12.91 5.52 11.36
CA CYS A 61 -14.22 4.88 11.24
C CYS A 61 -14.31 3.52 11.95
N SER A 62 -13.24 3.10 12.62
CA SER A 62 -13.11 1.81 13.34
C SER A 62 -13.35 0.57 12.47
N MET A 63 -13.43 0.74 11.15
CA MET A 63 -13.62 -0.35 10.20
C MET A 63 -12.38 -1.23 10.18
N LYS A 64 -12.56 -2.53 10.43
CA LYS A 64 -11.49 -3.51 10.38
C LYS A 64 -11.31 -3.96 8.93
N PHE A 65 -10.11 -3.78 8.40
CA PHE A 65 -9.75 -4.32 7.11
C PHE A 65 -9.32 -5.77 7.33
N LYS A 66 -10.02 -6.69 6.66
CA LYS A 66 -9.59 -8.09 6.60
C LYS A 66 -8.48 -8.23 5.55
N VAL A 67 -7.42 -7.42 5.69
CA VAL A 67 -6.25 -7.51 4.83
C VAL A 67 -5.45 -8.72 5.28
N LYS A 68 -5.42 -9.75 4.43
CA LYS A 68 -4.36 -10.76 4.51
C LYS A 68 -3.09 -10.01 4.12
N THR A 69 -2.34 -9.54 5.11
CA THR A 69 -0.96 -9.14 4.88
C THR A 69 -0.27 -10.37 4.32
N VAL A 70 0.22 -10.28 3.07
CA VAL A 70 1.04 -11.35 2.50
C VAL A 70 2.22 -11.49 3.44
N ARG A 71 2.32 -12.61 4.14
CA ARG A 71 3.44 -12.82 5.04
C ARG A 71 4.66 -13.07 4.15
N PRO A 72 5.86 -12.66 4.55
CA PRO A 72 7.07 -13.03 3.82
C PRO A 72 7.22 -14.56 3.65
N SER A 73 6.56 -15.34 4.51
CA SER A 73 6.43 -16.80 4.41
C SER A 73 5.71 -17.29 3.16
N ASP A 74 4.70 -16.57 2.67
CA ASP A 74 3.92 -16.97 1.49
C ASP A 74 4.80 -16.97 0.23
N VAL A 75 5.72 -16.01 0.09
CA VAL A 75 6.62 -15.89 -1.08
C VAL A 75 7.52 -17.12 -1.24
N SER A 76 8.07 -17.63 -0.13
CA SER A 76 8.93 -18.82 -0.14
C SER A 76 8.19 -20.13 -0.47
N GLU A 77 6.89 -20.21 -0.19
CA GLU A 77 6.07 -21.38 -0.56
C GLU A 77 5.73 -21.37 -2.05
N ASP A 78 5.38 -20.20 -2.60
CA ASP A 78 5.13 -20.03 -4.04
C ASP A 78 6.36 -20.42 -4.89
N GLU A 79 7.57 -20.00 -4.51
CA GLU A 79 8.82 -20.38 -5.23
C GLU A 79 9.02 -21.90 -5.27
N ARG A 80 8.82 -22.57 -4.13
CA ARG A 80 8.98 -24.04 -4.03
C ARG A 80 7.93 -24.80 -4.82
N ILE A 81 6.71 -24.27 -4.93
CA ILE A 81 5.64 -24.84 -5.75
C ILE A 81 5.97 -24.67 -7.24
N LEU A 82 6.52 -23.51 -7.62
CA LEU A 82 6.93 -23.21 -9.00
C LEU A 82 8.02 -24.18 -9.49
N GLU A 83 9.05 -24.44 -8.68
CA GLU A 83 10.11 -25.40 -9.03
C GLU A 83 9.57 -26.81 -9.30
N LYS A 84 8.62 -27.27 -8.49
CA LYS A 84 7.98 -28.59 -8.68
C LYS A 84 7.14 -28.69 -9.95
N LEU A 85 6.47 -27.60 -10.34
CA LEU A 85 5.68 -27.55 -11.57
C LEU A 85 6.56 -27.58 -12.83
N ILE A 86 7.73 -26.92 -12.78
CA ILE A 86 8.70 -26.90 -13.88
C ILE A 86 9.30 -28.30 -14.10
N ASP A 87 9.55 -29.04 -13.02
CA ASP A 87 10.05 -30.42 -13.06
C ASP A 87 9.03 -31.38 -13.71
N TRP A 88 7.75 -31.23 -13.36
CA TRP A 88 6.66 -32.03 -13.92
C TRP A 88 6.42 -31.81 -15.42
N GLY A 89 6.68 -30.59 -15.93
CA GLY A 89 6.51 -30.26 -17.36
C GLY A 89 7.69 -30.63 -18.25
N ARG A 90 8.76 -31.21 -17.68
CA ARG A 90 10.00 -31.56 -18.39
C ARG A 90 10.10 -33.05 -18.78
N THR A 91 9.04 -33.84 -18.51
CA THR A 91 8.83 -35.19 -19.06
C THR A 91 7.92 -35.18 -20.27
#